data_AF-A0A359B2W7-F1
#
_entry.id   AF-A0A359B2W7-F1
#
_cell.length_a   1.000
_cell.length_b   1.000
_cell.length_c   1.000
_cell.angle_alpha   90.00
_cell.angle_beta   90.00
_cell.angle_gamma   90.00
#
_symmetry.space_group_name_H-M   'P 1'
#
loop_
_entity.id
_entity.type
_entity.pdbx_description
1 polymer ?
#
loop_
_entity_poly.entity_id
_entity_poly.type
_entity_poly.pdbx_seq_one_letter_code
_entity_poly.pdbx_strand_id
1 'polypeptide(L)'
;MGEKDKQKLTTVAGAPVVDNQNAMTAGSRGPMLLQDVWFLEKLAHFDREVIPERRMHAKGSGAYGTFTVTHDITKYTIAKIFSAIGKQTDMFVRFSTVAPASVVPGIGFSPDKMLQGRLFSYGDAQRYRLGVNHHQIPVNAARCPVNSYHRDGQMRVNNNAGSTIGYEPNSYGKWQEQPNLKEPPLALNGAADHWNFREDDDDYYTQPGKLFRLMSPQQQQALFENTARAMGDAPKEIKIRHIENCLKADPAYGKGVAGALKISLP
;
A
#
# COMPACT_ATOMS: atom_id res chain seq x y z
N MET A 1 15.62 3.50 -42.57
CA MET A 1 14.84 3.81 -41.34
C MET A 1 13.82 4.85 -41.76
N GLY A 2 12.61 4.42 -42.15
CA GLY A 2 11.58 5.32 -42.68
C GLY A 2 11.14 6.34 -41.63
N GLU A 3 10.80 7.55 -42.07
CA GLU A 3 10.15 8.56 -41.24
C GLU A 3 9.02 7.89 -40.45
N LYS A 4 9.21 7.77 -39.12
CA LYS A 4 8.09 7.48 -38.24
C LYS A 4 7.13 8.65 -38.41
N ASP A 5 5.94 8.38 -38.93
CA ASP A 5 4.81 9.32 -38.94
C ASP A 5 4.79 10.08 -37.61
N LYS A 6 5.05 11.40 -37.67
CA LYS A 6 4.89 12.26 -36.51
C LYS A 6 3.43 12.13 -36.08
N GLN A 7 3.18 11.54 -34.92
CA GLN A 7 1.82 11.40 -34.40
C GLN A 7 1.15 12.77 -34.38
N LYS A 8 0.03 12.90 -35.09
CA LYS A 8 -0.73 14.15 -35.16
C LYS A 8 -1.36 14.42 -33.80
N LEU A 9 -1.19 15.63 -33.29
CA LEU A 9 -1.77 16.05 -32.02
C LEU A 9 -3.29 16.24 -32.18
N THR A 10 -4.07 15.74 -31.22
CA THR A 10 -5.53 15.85 -31.21
C THR A 10 -6.04 16.28 -29.84
N THR A 11 -7.26 16.81 -29.79
CA THR A 11 -8.04 16.95 -28.56
C THR A 11 -8.49 15.59 -28.04
N VAL A 12 -9.06 15.54 -26.83
CA VAL A 12 -9.64 14.31 -26.26
C VAL A 12 -10.79 13.74 -27.08
N ALA A 13 -11.51 14.58 -27.82
CA ALA A 13 -12.57 14.17 -28.74
C ALA A 13 -12.05 13.75 -30.13
N GLY A 14 -10.73 13.76 -30.34
CA GLY A 14 -10.08 13.33 -31.58
C GLY A 14 -10.00 14.41 -32.67
N ALA A 15 -10.33 15.67 -32.37
CA ALA A 15 -10.19 16.76 -33.34
C ALA A 15 -8.71 17.13 -33.51
N PRO A 16 -8.19 17.31 -34.75
CA PRO A 16 -6.81 17.72 -34.95
C PRO A 16 -6.49 19.09 -34.34
N VAL A 17 -5.35 19.21 -33.66
CA VAL A 17 -4.84 20.49 -33.14
C VAL A 17 -4.04 21.20 -34.21
N VAL A 18 -4.48 22.40 -34.58
CA VAL A 18 -3.90 23.18 -35.69
C VAL A 18 -2.60 23.89 -35.26
N ASP A 19 -2.61 24.52 -34.08
CA ASP A 19 -1.45 25.21 -33.50
C ASP A 19 -1.37 24.90 -32.00
N ASN A 20 -0.16 24.62 -31.51
CA ASN A 20 0.13 24.33 -30.10
C ASN A 20 1.24 25.25 -29.54
N GLN A 21 1.65 26.25 -30.31
CA GLN A 21 2.67 27.23 -29.94
C GLN A 21 2.05 28.59 -29.59
N ASN A 22 0.93 28.94 -30.24
CA ASN A 22 0.25 30.22 -30.06
C ASN A 22 -1.18 30.02 -29.54
N ALA A 23 -1.60 30.87 -28.60
CA ALA A 23 -2.99 30.97 -28.19
C ALA A 23 -3.75 31.93 -29.12
N MET A 24 -5.07 31.76 -29.22
CA MET A 24 -5.94 32.62 -30.02
C MET A 24 -6.18 33.97 -29.32
N THR A 25 -5.85 35.07 -30.00
CA THR A 25 -5.96 36.44 -29.47
C THR A 25 -6.71 37.39 -30.42
N ALA A 26 -7.28 38.46 -29.89
CA ALA A 26 -7.91 39.55 -30.66
C ALA A 26 -6.85 40.47 -31.32
N GLY A 27 -6.16 39.96 -32.34
CA GLY A 27 -5.00 40.61 -32.96
C GLY A 27 -3.67 40.24 -32.29
N SER A 28 -2.55 40.58 -32.92
CA SER A 28 -1.20 40.09 -32.54
C SER A 28 -0.73 40.48 -31.14
N ARG A 29 -1.35 41.49 -30.52
CA ARG A 29 -1.08 41.95 -29.14
C ARG A 29 -2.35 42.18 -28.32
N GLY A 30 -3.48 41.64 -28.78
CA GLY A 30 -4.76 41.75 -28.10
C GLY A 30 -4.94 40.70 -27.00
N PRO A 31 -6.04 40.78 -26.23
CA PRO A 31 -6.37 39.79 -25.21
C PRO A 31 -6.70 38.42 -25.82
N MET A 32 -6.61 37.37 -24.99
CA MET A 32 -6.98 36.00 -25.35
C MET A 32 -8.49 35.85 -25.56
N LEU A 33 -8.87 34.94 -26.47
CA LEU A 33 -10.27 34.64 -26.76
C LEU A 33 -10.72 33.36 -26.04
N LEU A 34 -11.91 33.38 -25.44
CA LEU A 34 -12.50 32.22 -24.76
C LEU A 34 -12.82 31.06 -25.73
N GLN A 35 -12.91 31.32 -27.03
CA GLN A 35 -13.17 30.29 -28.04
C GLN A 35 -11.94 29.42 -28.37
N ASP A 36 -10.78 29.65 -27.74
CA ASP A 36 -9.62 28.77 -27.84
C ASP A 36 -9.84 27.48 -27.04
N VAL A 37 -10.63 26.57 -27.62
CA VAL A 37 -11.02 25.31 -26.96
C VAL A 37 -9.85 24.39 -26.68
N TRP A 38 -8.77 24.45 -27.48
CA TRP A 38 -7.56 23.65 -27.23
C TRP A 38 -6.80 24.15 -26.02
N PHE A 39 -6.59 25.47 -25.92
CA PHE A 39 -5.93 26.07 -24.75
C PHE A 39 -6.69 25.74 -23.45
N LEU A 40 -8.03 25.90 -23.47
CA LEU A 40 -8.88 25.61 -22.31
C LEU A 40 -8.83 24.14 -21.91
N GLU A 41 -8.96 23.21 -22.87
CA GLU A 41 -8.89 21.77 -22.62
C GLU A 41 -7.53 21.38 -22.02
N LYS A 42 -6.43 21.83 -22.65
CA LYS A 42 -5.06 21.52 -22.23
C LYS A 42 -4.79 21.98 -20.80
N LEU A 43 -5.15 23.22 -20.45
CA LEU A 43 -4.97 23.72 -19.09
C LEU A 43 -5.91 23.05 -18.09
N ALA A 44 -7.17 22.79 -18.45
CA ALA A 44 -8.11 22.14 -17.54
C ALA A 44 -7.66 20.72 -17.15
N HIS A 45 -7.00 19.99 -18.07
CA HIS A 45 -6.36 18.71 -17.78
C HIS A 45 -5.11 18.87 -16.90
N PHE A 46 -4.24 19.82 -17.25
CA PHE A 46 -3.02 20.12 -16.47
C PHE A 46 -3.35 20.46 -15.00
N ASP A 47 -4.35 21.32 -14.79
CA ASP A 47 -4.80 21.76 -13.46
C ASP A 47 -5.32 20.61 -12.57
N ARG A 48 -5.56 19.43 -13.15
CA ARG A 48 -6.13 18.24 -12.49
C ARG A 48 -5.21 17.02 -12.50
N GLU A 49 -3.92 17.18 -12.82
CA GLU A 49 -2.96 16.07 -12.85
C GLU A 49 -2.66 15.47 -11.47
N VAL A 50 -2.70 16.29 -10.41
CA VAL A 50 -2.32 15.87 -9.07
C VAL A 50 -3.48 15.15 -8.38
N ILE A 51 -3.22 13.91 -7.95
CA ILE A 51 -4.07 13.17 -7.01
C ILE A 51 -3.43 13.18 -5.61
N PRO A 52 -4.20 12.92 -4.53
CA PRO A 52 -3.63 12.82 -3.20
C PRO A 52 -2.51 11.78 -3.14
N GLU A 53 -1.38 12.12 -2.52
CA GLU A 53 -0.34 11.14 -2.22
C GLU A 53 -0.83 10.11 -1.19
N ARG A 54 -0.08 9.02 -1.01
CA ARG A 54 -0.41 8.08 0.07
C ARG A 54 -0.15 8.74 1.41
N ARG A 55 -1.10 8.61 2.35
CA ARG A 55 -0.96 9.13 3.73
C ARG A 55 0.33 8.65 4.43
N MET A 56 0.75 7.42 4.13
CA MET A 56 2.04 6.85 4.54
C MET A 56 2.70 6.20 3.32
N HIS A 57 4.03 6.13 3.31
CA HIS A 57 4.80 5.60 2.18
C HIS A 57 4.50 6.30 0.83
N ALA A 58 4.36 7.63 0.87
CA ALA A 58 4.13 8.49 -0.29
C ALA A 58 5.22 8.29 -1.35
N LYS A 59 6.49 8.35 -0.94
CA LYS A 59 7.64 8.11 -1.82
C LYS A 59 7.93 6.62 -1.98
N GLY A 60 8.18 6.19 -3.22
CA GLY A 60 8.54 4.81 -3.52
C GLY A 60 8.64 4.57 -5.03
N SER A 61 9.28 3.45 -5.38
CA SER A 61 9.47 3.01 -6.77
C SER A 61 8.81 1.65 -6.98
N GLY A 62 8.40 1.35 -8.22
CA GLY A 62 7.73 0.09 -8.57
C GLY A 62 8.44 -0.66 -9.69
N ALA A 63 8.32 -1.99 -9.68
CA ALA A 63 8.84 -2.89 -10.71
C ALA A 63 7.91 -4.10 -10.90
N TYR A 64 7.83 -4.59 -12.14
CA TYR A 64 7.23 -5.89 -12.45
C TYR A 64 8.28 -6.99 -12.37
N GLY A 65 7.83 -8.22 -12.13
CA GLY A 65 8.69 -9.39 -12.13
C GLY A 65 7.87 -10.68 -12.08
N THR A 66 8.56 -11.79 -11.81
CA THR A 66 7.97 -13.12 -11.78
C THR A 66 8.39 -13.85 -10.51
N PHE A 67 7.42 -14.35 -9.75
CA PHE A 67 7.65 -15.27 -8.65
C PHE A 67 7.74 -16.71 -9.19
N THR A 68 8.73 -17.49 -8.74
CA THR A 68 8.88 -18.91 -9.08
C THR A 68 8.93 -19.76 -7.81
N VAL A 69 8.07 -20.77 -7.72
CA VAL A 69 8.09 -21.74 -6.60
C VAL A 69 9.33 -22.62 -6.68
N THR A 70 10.09 -22.72 -5.60
CA THR A 70 11.31 -23.55 -5.54
C THR A 70 11.17 -24.78 -4.63
N HIS A 71 10.24 -24.74 -3.67
CA HIS A 71 10.04 -25.80 -2.70
C HIS A 71 8.55 -26.09 -2.51
N ASP A 72 8.22 -27.34 -2.23
CA ASP A 72 6.85 -27.76 -1.99
C ASP A 72 6.40 -27.46 -0.55
N ILE A 73 5.33 -26.67 -0.44
CA ILE A 73 4.65 -26.33 0.82
C ILE A 73 3.16 -26.64 0.77
N THR A 74 2.71 -27.44 -0.21
CA THR A 74 1.29 -27.75 -0.45
C THR A 74 0.63 -28.48 0.72
N LYS A 75 1.41 -29.14 1.57
CA LYS A 75 0.93 -29.72 2.84
C LYS A 75 0.38 -28.68 3.83
N TYR A 76 0.72 -27.41 3.67
CA TYR A 76 0.30 -26.33 4.56
C TYR A 76 -0.74 -25.39 3.95
N THR A 77 -0.80 -25.28 2.63
CA THR A 77 -1.66 -24.31 1.94
C THR A 77 -2.15 -24.83 0.60
N ILE A 78 -3.42 -24.54 0.29
CA ILE A 78 -4.05 -24.84 -1.00
C ILE A 78 -3.88 -23.69 -2.02
N ALA A 79 -3.16 -22.63 -1.67
CA ALA A 79 -3.02 -21.45 -2.50
C ALA A 79 -2.41 -21.79 -3.86
N LYS A 80 -3.14 -21.49 -4.93
CA LYS A 80 -2.77 -21.90 -6.29
C LYS A 80 -1.43 -21.34 -6.74
N ILE A 81 -0.94 -20.22 -6.18
CA ILE A 81 0.40 -19.69 -6.47
C ILE A 81 1.51 -20.68 -6.07
N PHE A 82 1.30 -21.53 -5.06
CA PHE A 82 2.29 -22.48 -4.53
C PHE A 82 2.08 -23.94 -4.98
N SER A 83 1.12 -24.20 -5.89
CA SER A 83 0.64 -25.55 -6.19
C SER A 83 1.66 -26.52 -6.79
N ALA A 84 2.79 -26.02 -7.32
CA ALA A 84 3.82 -26.84 -7.94
C ALA A 84 5.16 -26.12 -7.94
N ILE A 85 6.26 -26.86 -7.72
CA ILE A 85 7.62 -26.37 -7.94
C ILE A 85 7.79 -26.00 -9.42
N GLY A 86 8.49 -24.88 -9.68
CA GLY A 86 8.66 -24.32 -11.00
C GLY A 86 7.49 -23.48 -11.51
N LYS A 87 6.34 -23.46 -10.79
CA LYS A 87 5.22 -22.60 -11.17
C LYS A 87 5.63 -21.13 -11.09
N GLN A 88 5.38 -20.42 -12.18
CA GLN A 88 5.63 -18.99 -12.30
C GLN A 88 4.34 -18.19 -12.13
N THR A 89 4.43 -17.03 -11.50
CA THR A 89 3.31 -16.10 -11.33
C THR A 89 3.82 -14.67 -11.46
N ASP A 90 3.21 -13.90 -12.37
CA ASP A 90 3.52 -12.48 -12.53
C ASP A 90 3.23 -11.72 -11.25
N MET A 91 4.11 -10.77 -10.92
CA MET A 91 3.96 -9.94 -9.74
C MET A 91 4.38 -8.49 -10.03
N PHE A 92 3.85 -7.60 -9.21
CA PHE A 92 4.27 -6.20 -9.14
C PHE A 92 4.71 -5.90 -7.70
N VAL A 93 5.87 -5.30 -7.55
CA VAL A 93 6.39 -4.84 -6.27
C VAL A 93 6.46 -3.32 -6.29
N ARG A 94 5.98 -2.72 -5.21
CA ARG A 94 6.32 -1.34 -4.88
C ARG A 94 7.21 -1.36 -3.64
N PHE A 95 8.37 -0.72 -3.69
CA PHE A 95 9.26 -0.59 -2.54
C PHE A 95 8.73 0.51 -1.62
N SER A 96 7.72 0.12 -0.85
CA SER A 96 6.94 0.86 0.15
C SER A 96 5.76 -0.05 0.54
N THR A 97 5.27 -0.02 1.78
CA THR A 97 4.35 -1.08 2.27
C THR A 97 3.05 -1.24 1.45
N VAL A 98 2.45 -2.43 1.58
CA VAL A 98 1.33 -2.93 0.76
C VAL A 98 0.09 -3.24 1.62
N ALA A 99 -1.08 -3.23 0.99
CA ALA A 99 -2.38 -3.55 1.58
C ALA A 99 -2.50 -5.04 1.92
N PRO A 100 -2.90 -5.41 3.16
CA PRO A 100 -2.97 -6.82 3.55
C PRO A 100 -4.30 -7.51 3.19
N ALA A 101 -5.36 -6.79 2.82
CA ALA A 101 -6.70 -7.36 2.67
C ALA A 101 -6.91 -8.21 1.39
N SER A 102 -6.02 -8.12 0.41
CA SER A 102 -6.08 -8.92 -0.83
C SER A 102 -5.46 -10.29 -0.61
N VAL A 103 -6.27 -11.24 -0.12
CA VAL A 103 -5.86 -12.64 0.10
C VAL A 103 -6.46 -13.59 -0.93
N VAL A 104 -5.96 -14.83 -0.97
CA VAL A 104 -6.42 -15.90 -1.84
C VAL A 104 -6.69 -17.16 -1.01
N PRO A 105 -7.59 -18.07 -1.47
CA PRO A 105 -7.86 -19.31 -0.74
C PRO A 105 -6.57 -20.05 -0.38
N GLY A 106 -6.45 -20.47 0.89
CA GLY A 106 -5.25 -21.08 1.45
C GLY A 106 -4.29 -20.10 2.16
N ILE A 107 -4.57 -18.80 2.13
CA ILE A 107 -3.89 -17.78 2.93
C ILE A 107 -4.97 -16.95 3.64
N GLY A 108 -5.02 -17.03 4.96
CA GLY A 108 -5.99 -16.30 5.79
C GLY A 108 -5.33 -15.24 6.69
N PHE A 109 -6.10 -14.70 7.61
CA PHE A 109 -5.66 -13.70 8.59
C PHE A 109 -5.46 -14.30 9.99
N SER A 110 -4.68 -13.61 10.83
CA SER A 110 -4.52 -13.92 12.25
C SER A 110 -5.28 -12.91 13.13
N PRO A 111 -5.53 -13.20 14.41
CA PRO A 111 -6.17 -12.27 15.35
C PRO A 111 -5.24 -11.13 15.83
N ASP A 112 -4.12 -10.87 15.14
CA ASP A 112 -3.24 -9.74 15.44
C ASP A 112 -4.01 -8.42 15.32
N LYS A 113 -4.09 -7.66 16.43
CA LYS A 113 -4.83 -6.40 16.54
C LYS A 113 -4.40 -5.37 15.47
N MET A 114 -3.11 -5.30 15.15
CA MET A 114 -2.59 -4.39 14.12
C MET A 114 -2.93 -4.86 12.72
N LEU A 115 -2.90 -6.18 12.46
CA LEU A 115 -3.35 -6.73 11.18
C LEU A 115 -4.83 -6.43 10.94
N GLN A 116 -5.69 -6.67 11.94
CA GLN A 116 -7.13 -6.47 11.86
C GLN A 116 -7.49 -5.03 11.46
N GLY A 117 -6.86 -4.01 12.08
CA GLY A 117 -7.07 -2.61 11.70
C GLY A 117 -6.68 -2.29 10.25
N ARG A 118 -5.64 -2.97 9.74
CA ARG A 118 -5.19 -2.77 8.34
C ARG A 118 -6.12 -3.41 7.32
N LEU A 119 -6.90 -4.44 7.68
CA LEU A 119 -7.86 -5.07 6.76
C LEU A 119 -8.90 -4.05 6.26
N PHE A 120 -9.33 -3.15 7.14
CA PHE A 120 -10.23 -2.06 6.80
C PHE A 120 -9.51 -0.87 6.15
N SER A 121 -8.46 -0.36 6.81
CA SER A 121 -7.87 0.95 6.52
C SER A 121 -7.37 1.11 5.09
N TYR A 122 -6.80 0.06 4.49
CA TYR A 122 -6.23 0.18 3.15
C TYR A 122 -7.29 0.32 2.06
N GLY A 123 -8.38 -0.45 2.12
CA GLY A 123 -9.47 -0.33 1.17
C GLY A 123 -10.17 1.03 1.26
N ASP A 124 -10.35 1.54 2.47
CA ASP A 124 -10.86 2.88 2.73
C ASP A 124 -9.97 3.98 2.12
N ALA A 125 -8.69 4.01 2.49
CA ALA A 125 -7.75 5.02 2.01
C ALA A 125 -7.53 4.96 0.48
N GLN A 126 -7.64 3.77 -0.14
CA GLN A 126 -7.54 3.60 -1.59
C GLN A 126 -8.76 4.16 -2.32
N ARG A 127 -9.97 3.95 -1.79
CA ARG A 127 -11.21 4.51 -2.36
C ARG A 127 -11.17 6.04 -2.36
N TYR A 128 -10.69 6.66 -1.27
CA TYR A 128 -10.47 8.11 -1.23
C TYR A 128 -9.43 8.57 -2.26
N ARG A 129 -8.27 7.91 -2.29
CA ARG A 129 -7.12 8.39 -3.08
C ARG A 129 -7.25 8.14 -4.58
N LEU A 130 -7.88 7.05 -4.99
CA LEU A 130 -7.91 6.57 -6.38
C LEU A 130 -9.34 6.42 -6.94
N GLY A 131 -10.37 6.68 -6.14
CA GLY A 131 -11.76 6.47 -6.51
C GLY A 131 -12.25 5.03 -6.26
N VAL A 132 -13.57 4.85 -6.19
CA VAL A 132 -14.21 3.56 -5.87
C VAL A 132 -13.89 2.46 -6.89
N ASN A 133 -13.65 2.84 -8.15
CA ASN A 133 -13.34 1.92 -9.25
C ASN A 133 -11.83 1.70 -9.45
N HIS A 134 -10.97 2.01 -8.48
CA HIS A 134 -9.51 1.92 -8.61
C HIS A 134 -8.96 0.54 -9.00
N HIS A 135 -9.72 -0.53 -8.76
CA HIS A 135 -9.40 -1.90 -9.18
C HIS A 135 -9.41 -2.08 -10.71
N GLN A 136 -10.01 -1.16 -11.46
CA GLN A 136 -10.01 -1.14 -12.93
C GLN A 136 -8.72 -0.54 -13.51
N ILE A 137 -7.91 0.16 -12.70
CA ILE A 137 -6.61 0.67 -13.12
C ILE A 137 -5.70 -0.54 -13.45
N PRO A 138 -5.03 -0.59 -14.62
CA PRO A 138 -4.38 -1.81 -15.11
C PRO A 138 -3.43 -2.52 -14.15
N VAL A 139 -2.67 -1.78 -13.33
CA VAL A 139 -1.74 -2.37 -12.35
C VAL A 139 -2.45 -3.03 -11.16
N ASN A 140 -3.70 -2.63 -10.87
CA ASN A 140 -4.52 -3.16 -9.77
C ASN A 140 -5.48 -4.26 -10.25
N ALA A 141 -5.67 -4.40 -11.57
CA ALA A 141 -6.61 -5.36 -12.13
C ALA A 141 -6.11 -6.80 -11.94
N ALA A 142 -7.00 -7.69 -11.50
CA ALA A 142 -6.68 -9.10 -11.37
C ALA A 142 -6.47 -9.75 -12.75
N ARG A 143 -5.50 -10.67 -12.84
CA ARG A 143 -5.21 -11.47 -14.04
C ARG A 143 -5.86 -12.86 -13.98
N CYS A 144 -7.10 -12.89 -13.51
CA CYS A 144 -7.94 -14.07 -13.43
C CYS A 144 -9.40 -13.65 -13.70
N PRO A 145 -10.33 -14.60 -13.94
CA PRO A 145 -11.73 -14.25 -14.09
C PRO A 145 -12.25 -13.48 -12.86
N VAL A 146 -12.76 -12.26 -13.09
CA VAL A 146 -13.39 -11.43 -12.04
C VAL A 146 -14.86 -11.30 -12.37
N ASN A 147 -15.70 -11.70 -11.42
CA ASN A 147 -17.15 -11.51 -11.49
C ASN A 147 -17.65 -10.83 -10.21
N SER A 148 -17.20 -9.59 -9.98
CA SER A 148 -17.59 -8.81 -8.81
C SER A 148 -18.99 -8.20 -8.99
N TYR A 149 -19.77 -8.22 -7.91
CA TYR A 149 -21.15 -7.74 -7.90
C TYR A 149 -21.28 -6.21 -8.11
N HIS A 150 -20.28 -5.43 -7.70
CA HIS A 150 -20.33 -3.97 -7.67
C HIS A 150 -20.71 -3.31 -9.01
N ARG A 151 -21.60 -2.31 -8.96
CA ARG A 151 -22.07 -1.50 -10.09
C ARG A 151 -21.69 -0.03 -9.94
N ASP A 152 -21.72 0.69 -11.06
CA ASP A 152 -21.63 2.14 -11.14
C ASP A 152 -20.32 2.72 -10.55
N GLY A 153 -20.41 3.87 -9.88
CA GLY A 153 -19.29 4.62 -9.33
C GLY A 153 -18.62 5.54 -10.36
N GLN A 154 -17.93 6.57 -9.88
CA GLN A 154 -17.20 7.49 -10.74
C GLN A 154 -16.16 6.74 -11.59
N MET A 155 -15.97 7.18 -12.83
CA MET A 155 -15.03 6.58 -13.79
C MET A 155 -15.27 5.08 -14.01
N ARG A 156 -16.54 4.67 -14.15
CA ARG A 156 -16.88 3.31 -14.56
C ARG A 156 -16.57 3.15 -16.05
N VAL A 157 -15.46 2.49 -16.36
CA VAL A 157 -14.94 2.37 -17.74
C VAL A 157 -15.01 0.95 -18.29
N ASN A 158 -15.35 -0.04 -17.46
CA ASN A 158 -15.71 -1.38 -17.94
C ASN A 158 -17.19 -1.43 -18.38
N ASN A 159 -17.64 -2.59 -18.86
CA ASN A 159 -19.01 -2.80 -19.31
C ASN A 159 -20.09 -2.67 -18.20
N ASN A 160 -19.71 -2.38 -16.95
CA ASN A 160 -20.62 -2.30 -15.79
C ASN A 160 -21.51 -3.55 -15.59
N ALA A 161 -21.02 -4.72 -16.02
CA ALA A 161 -21.77 -5.97 -16.15
C ALA A 161 -23.02 -5.90 -17.05
N GLY A 162 -23.13 -4.88 -17.91
CA GLY A 162 -24.22 -4.67 -18.87
C GLY A 162 -25.58 -4.67 -18.18
N SER A 163 -26.56 -5.33 -18.82
CA SER A 163 -27.91 -5.52 -18.27
C SER A 163 -28.01 -6.67 -17.27
N THR A 164 -26.89 -7.20 -16.75
CA THR A 164 -26.94 -8.31 -15.79
C THR A 164 -27.64 -7.83 -14.50
N ILE A 165 -28.55 -8.66 -14.01
CA ILE A 165 -29.33 -8.41 -12.79
C ILE A 165 -28.44 -7.95 -11.63
N GLY A 166 -28.92 -6.98 -10.86
CA GLY A 166 -28.16 -6.34 -9.78
C GLY A 166 -28.56 -6.79 -8.38
N TYR A 167 -29.04 -8.02 -8.20
CA TYR A 167 -29.39 -8.58 -6.89
C TYR A 167 -29.12 -10.09 -6.79
N GLU A 168 -28.98 -10.59 -5.56
CA GLU A 168 -28.84 -12.00 -5.17
C GLU A 168 -29.57 -12.18 -3.81
N PRO A 169 -30.31 -13.27 -3.57
CA PRO A 169 -30.55 -14.43 -4.45
C PRO A 169 -31.44 -14.10 -5.65
N ASN A 170 -31.25 -14.80 -6.77
CA ASN A 170 -32.03 -14.63 -8.00
C ASN A 170 -32.24 -15.96 -8.74
N SER A 171 -33.33 -16.06 -9.51
CA SER A 171 -33.69 -17.28 -10.27
C SER A 171 -32.88 -17.51 -11.55
N TYR A 172 -31.88 -16.67 -11.83
CA TYR A 172 -31.08 -16.70 -13.07
C TYR A 172 -29.65 -17.23 -12.86
N GLY A 173 -29.34 -17.70 -11.65
CA GLY A 173 -28.03 -18.24 -11.30
C GLY A 173 -26.90 -17.22 -11.41
N LYS A 174 -27.19 -15.93 -11.25
CA LYS A 174 -26.16 -14.88 -11.22
C LYS A 174 -25.64 -14.66 -9.80
N TRP A 175 -24.37 -14.25 -9.68
CA TRP A 175 -23.71 -13.88 -8.42
C TRP A 175 -23.62 -15.00 -7.38
N GLN A 176 -23.60 -16.26 -7.81
CA GLN A 176 -23.53 -17.41 -6.92
C GLN A 176 -22.25 -17.42 -6.10
N GLU A 177 -22.39 -17.68 -4.79
CA GLU A 177 -21.27 -17.89 -3.89
C GLU A 177 -20.48 -19.18 -4.20
N GLN A 178 -19.31 -19.32 -3.59
CA GLN A 178 -18.42 -20.50 -3.75
C GLN A 178 -18.13 -21.13 -2.38
N PRO A 179 -19.04 -21.95 -1.82
CA PRO A 179 -18.92 -22.50 -0.47
C PRO A 179 -17.69 -23.39 -0.26
N ASN A 180 -17.17 -23.98 -1.33
CA ASN A 180 -15.95 -24.79 -1.33
C ASN A 180 -14.67 -23.99 -0.99
N LEU A 181 -14.76 -22.65 -0.97
CA LEU A 181 -13.67 -21.75 -0.59
C LEU A 181 -13.83 -21.19 0.83
N LYS A 182 -14.80 -21.67 1.60
CA LYS A 182 -15.07 -21.21 2.96
C LYS A 182 -13.89 -21.47 3.89
N GLU A 183 -13.51 -20.46 4.66
CA GLU A 183 -12.49 -20.59 5.71
C GLU A 183 -13.00 -21.44 6.89
N PRO A 184 -12.13 -22.20 7.56
CA PRO A 184 -12.50 -22.90 8.78
C PRO A 184 -12.87 -21.89 9.88
N PRO A 185 -13.77 -22.26 10.82
CA PRO A 185 -14.07 -21.41 11.96
C PRO A 185 -12.83 -21.24 12.86
N LEU A 186 -12.66 -20.03 13.42
CA LEU A 186 -11.66 -19.75 14.44
C LEU A 186 -12.32 -19.83 15.82
N ALA A 187 -11.76 -20.65 16.72
CA ALA A 187 -12.23 -20.73 18.09
C ALA A 187 -11.98 -19.41 18.84
N LEU A 188 -12.94 -18.98 19.64
CA LEU A 188 -12.88 -17.76 20.45
C LEU A 188 -13.09 -18.08 21.93
N ASN A 189 -12.47 -17.29 22.80
CA ASN A 189 -12.62 -17.36 24.25
C ASN A 189 -12.59 -15.94 24.83
N GLY A 190 -13.34 -15.69 25.89
CA GLY A 190 -13.44 -14.39 26.56
C GLY A 190 -14.63 -13.56 26.10
N ALA A 191 -14.95 -12.53 26.88
CA ALA A 191 -15.98 -11.54 26.55
C ALA A 191 -15.48 -10.54 25.49
N ALA A 192 -16.40 -9.92 24.75
CA ALA A 192 -16.08 -8.79 23.91
C ALA A 192 -15.83 -7.55 24.79
N ASP A 193 -14.60 -7.07 24.84
CA ASP A 193 -14.18 -5.90 25.61
C ASP A 193 -12.89 -5.28 25.03
N HIS A 194 -12.51 -4.09 25.51
CA HIS A 194 -11.23 -3.45 25.21
C HIS A 194 -10.11 -3.99 26.12
N TRP A 195 -9.72 -5.25 25.88
CA TRP A 195 -8.67 -5.93 26.64
C TRP A 195 -7.33 -5.18 26.58
N ASN A 196 -6.84 -4.76 27.75
CA ASN A 196 -5.58 -4.07 27.94
C ASN A 196 -4.40 -5.00 27.60
N PHE A 197 -3.68 -4.71 26.51
CA PHE A 197 -2.56 -5.55 26.08
C PHE A 197 -1.43 -5.61 27.13
N ARG A 198 -1.28 -4.60 27.99
CA ARG A 198 -0.23 -4.60 29.02
C ARG A 198 -0.47 -5.58 30.15
N GLU A 199 -1.71 -6.06 30.31
CA GLU A 199 -2.06 -7.12 31.26
C GLU A 199 -1.92 -8.51 30.63
N ASP A 200 -2.02 -8.58 29.30
CA ASP A 200 -1.88 -9.81 28.51
C ASP A 200 -0.40 -10.17 28.26
N ASP A 201 0.43 -9.16 27.97
CA ASP A 201 1.87 -9.31 27.75
C ASP A 201 2.64 -8.04 28.15
N ASP A 202 3.64 -8.21 29.02
CA ASP A 202 4.56 -7.18 29.47
C ASP A 202 6.04 -7.43 29.12
N ASP A 203 6.35 -8.45 28.29
CA ASP A 203 7.71 -8.78 27.85
C ASP A 203 8.18 -7.88 26.70
N TYR A 204 8.41 -6.61 27.03
CA TYR A 204 8.86 -5.61 26.06
C TYR A 204 10.36 -5.69 25.74
N TYR A 205 11.14 -6.37 26.57
CA TYR A 205 12.60 -6.16 26.63
C TYR A 205 13.43 -7.39 26.28
N THR A 206 12.87 -8.60 26.37
CA THR A 206 13.63 -9.83 26.08
C THR A 206 14.09 -9.89 24.63
N GLN A 207 13.20 -9.60 23.66
CA GLN A 207 13.57 -9.66 22.24
C GLN A 207 14.58 -8.57 21.83
N PRO A 208 14.41 -7.28 22.20
CA PRO A 208 15.42 -6.26 21.94
C PRO A 208 16.79 -6.60 22.54
N GLY A 209 16.83 -7.13 23.77
CA GLY A 209 18.08 -7.56 24.41
C GLY A 209 18.76 -8.70 23.65
N LYS A 210 17.99 -9.72 23.22
CA LYS A 210 18.52 -10.81 22.39
C LYS A 210 19.08 -10.29 21.08
N LEU A 211 18.41 -9.36 20.42
CA LEU A 211 18.89 -8.75 19.17
C LEU A 211 20.20 -7.97 19.40
N PHE A 212 20.28 -7.16 20.46
CA PHE A 212 21.48 -6.42 20.80
C PHE A 212 22.70 -7.35 21.01
N ARG A 213 22.51 -8.48 21.68
CA ARG A 213 23.57 -9.47 21.92
C ARG A 213 24.05 -10.21 20.66
N LEU A 214 23.27 -10.19 19.57
CA LEU A 214 23.70 -10.70 18.27
C LEU A 214 24.56 -9.70 17.48
N MET A 215 24.58 -8.43 17.88
CA MET A 215 25.34 -7.40 17.18
C MET A 215 26.84 -7.52 17.46
N SER A 216 27.65 -7.33 16.44
CA SER A 216 29.10 -7.10 16.58
C SER A 216 29.40 -5.81 17.36
N PRO A 217 30.58 -5.65 17.96
CA PRO A 217 30.96 -4.42 18.66
C PRO A 217 30.80 -3.15 17.80
N GLN A 218 31.11 -3.24 16.50
CA GLN A 218 30.95 -2.12 15.56
C GLN A 218 29.48 -1.76 15.34
N GLN A 219 28.60 -2.77 15.24
CA GLN A 219 27.16 -2.54 15.11
C GLN A 219 26.56 -1.97 16.40
N GLN A 220 27.02 -2.42 17.57
CA GLN A 220 26.61 -1.86 18.86
C GLN A 220 27.03 -0.39 18.96
N GLN A 221 28.27 -0.07 18.60
CA GLN A 221 28.74 1.33 18.58
C GLN A 221 27.91 2.19 17.63
N ALA A 222 27.66 1.71 16.41
CA ALA A 222 26.81 2.40 15.45
C ALA A 222 25.37 2.59 15.97
N LEU A 223 24.81 1.59 16.66
CA LEU A 223 23.50 1.70 17.32
C LEU A 223 23.48 2.83 18.34
N PHE A 224 24.49 2.89 19.23
CA PHE A 224 24.57 3.94 20.26
C PHE A 224 24.67 5.34 19.64
N GLU A 225 25.55 5.51 18.65
CA GLU A 225 25.78 6.79 17.98
C GLU A 225 24.58 7.24 17.14
N ASN A 226 23.93 6.31 16.45
CA ASN A 226 22.71 6.59 15.69
C ASN A 226 21.59 7.05 16.64
N THR A 227 21.39 6.34 17.74
CA THR A 227 20.41 6.71 18.77
C THR A 227 20.74 8.10 19.33
N ALA A 228 21.97 8.35 19.76
CA ALA A 228 22.34 9.63 20.36
C ALA A 228 22.12 10.82 19.40
N ARG A 229 22.49 10.67 18.11
CA ARG A 229 22.23 11.70 17.09
C ARG A 229 20.75 11.90 16.83
N ALA A 230 19.97 10.81 16.75
CA ALA A 230 18.53 10.88 16.50
C ALA A 230 17.74 11.49 17.67
N MET A 231 18.20 11.30 18.91
CA MET A 231 17.59 11.95 20.07
C MET A 231 17.85 13.46 20.12
N GLY A 232 18.87 13.96 19.42
CA GLY A 232 19.08 15.39 19.18
C GLY A 232 18.92 16.27 20.42
N ASP A 233 18.07 17.27 20.32
CA ASP A 233 17.73 18.23 21.37
C ASP A 233 16.54 17.79 22.24
N ALA A 234 16.12 16.52 22.17
CA ALA A 234 15.04 16.02 23.00
C ALA A 234 15.31 16.31 24.49
N PRO A 235 14.27 16.69 25.26
CA PRO A 235 14.37 16.96 26.68
C PRO A 235 15.06 15.84 27.46
N LYS A 236 15.78 16.22 28.52
CA LYS A 236 16.65 15.31 29.28
C LYS A 236 15.87 14.14 29.87
N GLU A 237 14.66 14.38 30.37
CA GLU A 237 13.76 13.38 30.92
C GLU A 237 13.31 12.33 29.89
N ILE A 238 13.19 12.70 28.61
CA ILE A 238 12.88 11.77 27.53
C ILE A 238 14.10 10.90 27.21
N LYS A 239 15.30 11.51 27.20
CA LYS A 239 16.57 10.79 27.05
C LYS A 239 16.78 9.77 28.17
N ILE A 240 16.55 10.16 29.41
CA ILE A 240 16.63 9.27 30.58
C ILE A 240 15.65 8.11 30.42
N ARG A 241 14.38 8.37 30.08
CA ARG A 241 13.38 7.31 29.88
C ARG A 241 13.79 6.30 28.81
N HIS A 242 14.39 6.75 27.71
CA HIS A 242 14.87 5.84 26.67
C HIS A 242 16.04 4.98 27.16
N ILE A 243 16.99 5.59 27.88
CA ILE A 243 18.12 4.88 28.49
C ILE A 243 17.61 3.81 29.48
N GLU A 244 16.65 4.13 30.33
CA GLU A 244 16.04 3.17 31.27
C GLU A 244 15.40 1.98 30.56
N ASN A 245 14.71 2.21 29.44
CA ASN A 245 14.15 1.12 28.64
C ASN A 245 15.26 0.27 27.98
N CYS A 246 16.36 0.90 27.54
CA CYS A 246 17.52 0.17 27.01
C CYS A 246 18.20 -0.67 28.09
N LEU A 247 18.33 -0.15 29.32
CA LEU A 247 18.89 -0.88 30.47
C LEU A 247 18.06 -2.13 30.81
N LYS A 248 16.73 -2.05 30.71
CA LYS A 248 15.83 -3.21 30.90
C LYS A 248 16.03 -4.28 29.83
N ALA A 249 16.39 -3.90 28.60
CA ALA A 249 16.69 -4.84 27.52
C ALA A 249 18.08 -5.50 27.69
N ASP A 250 19.10 -4.69 27.95
CA ASP A 250 20.45 -5.16 28.28
C ASP A 250 21.25 -4.04 29.00
N PRO A 251 21.92 -4.33 30.12
CA PRO A 251 22.71 -3.32 30.84
C PRO A 251 23.80 -2.66 29.98
N ALA A 252 24.44 -3.41 29.07
CA ALA A 252 25.46 -2.87 28.18
C ALA A 252 24.85 -1.96 27.12
N TYR A 253 23.63 -2.26 26.64
CA TYR A 253 22.92 -1.41 25.71
C TYR A 253 22.60 -0.05 26.34
N GLY A 254 21.97 -0.04 27.51
CA GLY A 254 21.65 1.21 28.21
C GLY A 254 22.89 2.04 28.55
N LYS A 255 23.98 1.42 29.01
CA LYS A 255 25.26 2.10 29.27
C LYS A 255 25.87 2.69 27.99
N GLY A 256 25.82 1.97 26.88
CA GLY A 256 26.32 2.45 25.58
C GLY A 256 25.57 3.71 25.11
N VAL A 257 24.24 3.70 25.17
CA VAL A 257 23.40 4.86 24.81
C VAL A 257 23.62 6.04 25.76
N ALA A 258 23.71 5.78 27.07
CA ALA A 258 23.97 6.83 28.07
C ALA A 258 25.34 7.50 27.85
N GLY A 259 26.38 6.71 27.58
CA GLY A 259 27.71 7.21 27.23
C GLY A 259 27.70 8.06 25.97
N ALA A 260 27.03 7.60 24.91
CA ALA A 260 26.92 8.34 23.65
C ALA A 260 26.15 9.67 23.80
N LEU A 261 25.14 9.71 24.67
CA LEU A 261 24.40 10.93 25.02
C LEU A 261 25.10 11.82 26.05
N LYS A 262 26.22 11.37 26.63
CA LYS A 262 26.94 12.03 27.72
C LYS A 262 26.06 12.31 28.94
N ILE A 263 25.17 11.36 29.26
CA ILE A 263 24.30 11.40 30.44
C ILE A 263 24.84 10.41 31.46
N SER A 264 25.20 10.91 32.65
CA SER A 264 25.57 10.04 33.75
C SER A 264 24.36 9.22 34.21
N LEU A 265 24.55 7.90 34.30
CA LEU A 265 23.59 7.03 34.98
C LEU A 265 23.72 7.25 36.50
N PRO A 266 22.61 7.21 37.26
CA PRO A 266 22.67 7.11 38.71
C PRO A 266 23.34 5.81 39.17
#